data_AF-A0A8H9WB31-F1
#
_entry.id   AF-A0A8H9WB31-F1
#
_cell.length_a   1.000
_cell.length_b   1.000
_cell.length_c   1.000
_cell.angle_alpha   90.00
_cell.angle_beta   90.00
_cell.angle_gamma   90.00
#
_symmetry.space_group_name_H-M   'P 1'
#
loop_
_entity.id
_entity.type
_entity.pdbx_description
1 polymer ?
#
loop_
_entity_poly.entity_id
_entity_poly.type
_entity_poly.pdbx_seq_one_letter_code
_entity_poly.pdbx_strand_id
1 'polypeptide(L)'
;SADLVYTVKEDGVYADIIFENTGNYHLLPKITFGLNRITPQQVTDEGLIIPEKVESLIQEEISSTNPVLPGTKRIFSIFIPVVLEEGQYELLARCDYGKAPIVLRKSFQMEGRNGE
;
A
#
# COMPACT_ATOMS: atom_id res chain seq x y z
N SER A 1 -14.90 2.33 -7.44
CA SER A 1 -13.58 1.73 -7.76
C SER A 1 -12.51 2.44 -6.96
N ALA A 2 -11.27 1.96 -6.96
CA ALA A 2 -10.15 2.67 -6.37
C ALA A 2 -8.86 2.35 -7.15
N ASP A 3 -7.91 3.29 -7.14
CA ASP A 3 -6.55 3.10 -7.65
C ASP A 3 -5.53 3.54 -6.59
N LEU A 4 -4.33 2.94 -6.64
CA LEU A 4 -3.23 3.20 -5.71
C LEU A 4 -2.03 3.70 -6.50
N VAL A 5 -1.61 4.93 -6.21
CA VAL A 5 -0.43 5.56 -6.79
C VAL A 5 0.56 5.82 -5.66
N TYR A 6 1.86 5.69 -5.93
CA TYR A 6 2.88 5.95 -4.93
C TYR A 6 4.14 6.55 -5.56
N THR A 7 4.96 7.16 -4.71
CA THR A 7 6.29 7.66 -5.05
C THR A 7 7.20 7.38 -3.86
N VAL A 8 8.34 6.73 -4.12
CA VAL A 8 9.37 6.50 -3.12
C VAL A 8 10.38 7.63 -3.18
N LYS A 9 10.77 8.14 -2.02
CA LYS A 9 11.84 9.12 -1.84
C LYS A 9 12.78 8.64 -0.72
N GLU A 10 13.86 9.37 -0.51
CA GLU A 10 14.88 9.03 0.50
C GLU A 10 14.34 9.03 1.93
N ASP A 11 13.35 9.89 2.19
CA ASP A 11 12.75 10.11 3.50
C ASP A 11 11.51 9.27 3.75
N GLY A 12 11.01 8.54 2.74
CA GLY A 12 9.82 7.71 2.88
C GLY A 12 9.06 7.44 1.60
N VAL A 13 7.85 6.91 1.79
CA VAL A 13 6.92 6.56 0.72
C VAL A 13 5.71 7.47 0.79
N TYR A 14 5.41 8.15 -0.30
CA TYR A 14 4.17 8.89 -0.50
C TYR A 14 3.19 8.00 -1.24
N ALA A 15 1.98 7.84 -0.72
CA ALA A 15 0.97 6.99 -1.32
C ALA A 15 -0.39 7.67 -1.33
N ASP A 16 -1.07 7.56 -2.47
CA ASP A 16 -2.40 8.11 -2.72
C ASP A 16 -3.34 7.00 -3.14
N ILE A 17 -4.51 6.96 -2.51
CA ILE A 17 -5.66 6.23 -3.04
C ILE A 17 -6.63 7.19 -3.69
N ILE A 18 -6.94 6.92 -4.95
CA ILE A 18 -7.98 7.63 -5.70
C ILE A 18 -9.25 6.78 -5.63
N PHE A 19 -10.13 7.08 -4.67
CA PHE A 19 -11.40 6.37 -4.50
C PHE A 19 -12.51 7.04 -5.32
N GLU A 20 -13.23 6.27 -6.13
CA GLU A 20 -14.35 6.74 -6.94
C GLU A 20 -15.64 6.04 -6.50
N ASN A 21 -16.65 6.84 -6.14
CA ASN A 21 -17.97 6.32 -5.83
C ASN A 21 -18.79 6.15 -7.11
N THR A 22 -18.73 4.94 -7.67
CA THR A 22 -19.50 4.53 -8.86
C THR A 22 -20.93 4.08 -8.51
N GLY A 23 -21.34 4.19 -7.25
CA GLY A 23 -22.68 3.83 -6.78
C GLY A 23 -23.66 5.01 -6.83
N ASN A 24 -24.83 4.79 -6.25
CA ASN A 24 -25.94 5.76 -6.19
C ASN A 24 -26.23 6.29 -4.77
N TYR A 25 -25.47 5.87 -3.76
CA TYR A 25 -25.54 6.38 -2.38
C TYR A 25 -24.22 7.01 -1.97
N HIS A 26 -24.24 7.94 -1.02
CA HIS A 26 -23.02 8.49 -0.45
C HIS A 26 -22.28 7.43 0.37
N LEU A 27 -20.94 7.48 0.36
CA LEU A 27 -20.08 6.51 1.04
C LEU A 27 -19.12 7.21 1.99
N LEU A 28 -18.83 6.57 3.12
CA LEU A 28 -17.80 7.00 4.07
C LEU A 28 -16.67 5.96 4.06
N PRO A 29 -15.74 6.03 3.09
CA PRO A 29 -14.65 5.08 3.02
C PRO A 29 -13.68 5.28 4.20
N LYS A 30 -13.19 4.16 4.71
CA LYS A 30 -12.09 4.04 5.66
C LYS A 30 -10.97 3.30 4.97
N ILE A 31 -9.79 3.90 4.99
CA ILE A 31 -8.61 3.45 4.27
C ILE A 31 -7.61 2.91 5.28
N THR A 32 -7.10 1.71 5.05
CA THR A 32 -5.91 1.20 5.76
C THR A 32 -4.77 1.07 4.76
N PHE A 33 -3.68 1.77 5.00
CA PHE A 33 -2.41 1.59 4.31
C PHE A 33 -1.54 0.60 5.07
N GLY A 34 -0.76 -0.19 4.34
CA GLY A 34 0.27 -1.04 4.91
C GLY A 34 1.50 -1.06 4.02
N LEU A 35 2.68 -1.19 4.61
CA LEU A 35 3.92 -1.41 3.89
C LEU A 35 4.57 -2.67 4.42
N ASN A 36 4.83 -3.61 3.53
CA ASN A 36 5.49 -4.86 3.88
C ASN A 36 6.86 -4.96 3.19
N ARG A 37 7.84 -5.55 3.87
CA ARG A 37 9.05 -6.11 3.26
C ARG A 37 8.79 -7.57 2.89
N ILE A 38 9.18 -7.98 1.69
CA ILE A 38 9.06 -9.34 1.20
C ILE A 38 10.48 -9.92 1.11
N THR A 39 10.72 -11.01 1.83
CA THR A 39 11.89 -11.87 1.63
C THR A 39 11.46 -13.05 0.76
N PRO A 40 11.91 -13.15 -0.50
CA PRO A 40 11.47 -14.19 -1.41
C PRO A 40 11.91 -15.57 -0.92
N GLN A 41 11.21 -16.60 -1.38
CA GLN A 41 11.59 -18.00 -1.12
C GLN A 41 13.02 -18.28 -1.60
N GLN A 42 13.79 -19.00 -0.80
CA GLN A 42 15.14 -19.43 -1.14
C GLN A 42 15.24 -20.95 -1.13
N VAL A 43 16.13 -21.48 -1.97
CA VAL A 43 16.53 -22.89 -1.95
C VAL A 43 18.01 -22.93 -1.57
N THR A 44 18.36 -23.61 -0.48
CA THR A 44 19.76 -23.72 -0.04
C THR A 44 20.51 -24.72 -0.91
N ASP A 45 21.84 -24.69 -0.83
CA ASP A 45 22.71 -25.63 -1.54
C ASP A 45 22.44 -27.10 -1.12
N GLU A 46 21.91 -27.33 0.09
CA GLU A 46 21.48 -28.66 0.54
C GLU A 46 20.06 -29.04 0.08
N GLY A 47 19.40 -28.21 -0.73
CA GLY A 47 18.05 -28.45 -1.25
C GLY A 47 16.93 -28.12 -0.25
N LEU A 48 17.22 -27.41 0.84
CA LEU A 48 16.20 -26.97 1.79
C LEU A 48 15.43 -25.77 1.21
N ILE A 49 14.10 -25.79 1.31
CA ILE A 49 13.25 -24.66 0.92
C ILE A 49 13.03 -23.76 2.14
N ILE A 50 13.51 -22.53 2.07
CA ILE A 50 13.19 -21.45 3.01
C ILE A 50 11.99 -20.69 2.43
N PRO A 51 10.80 -20.72 3.08
CA PRO A 51 9.60 -20.11 2.54
C PRO A 51 9.71 -18.58 2.46
N GLU A 52 8.89 -17.99 1.60
CA GLU A 52 8.71 -16.54 1.58
C GLU A 52 8.30 -16.01 2.96
N LYS A 53 8.92 -14.91 3.38
CA LYS A 53 8.60 -14.21 4.61
C LYS A 53 8.11 -12.80 4.30
N VAL A 54 6.93 -12.46 4.83
CA VAL A 54 6.34 -11.12 4.75
C VAL A 54 6.45 -10.46 6.13
N GLU A 55 7.05 -9.28 6.18
CA GLU A 55 7.22 -8.49 7.39
C GLU A 55 6.47 -7.16 7.24
N SER A 56 5.50 -6.90 8.11
CA SER A 56 4.77 -5.62 8.14
C SER A 56 5.62 -4.57 8.82
N LEU A 57 5.99 -3.53 8.07
CA LEU A 57 6.78 -2.40 8.57
C LEU A 57 5.88 -1.31 9.15
N ILE A 58 4.73 -1.08 8.52
CA ILE A 58 3.75 -0.11 8.99
C ILE A 58 2.33 -0.54 8.62
N GLN A 59 1.38 -0.11 9.46
CA GLN A 59 -0.03 -0.14 9.14
C GLN A 59 -0.70 1.11 9.71
N GLU A 60 -1.30 1.91 8.84
CA GLU A 60 -1.89 3.19 9.19
C GLU A 60 -3.31 3.30 8.66
N GLU A 61 -4.17 4.01 9.38
CA GLU A 61 -5.57 4.12 9.04
C GLU A 61 -6.02 5.58 8.88
N ILE A 62 -6.67 5.85 7.74
CA ILE A 62 -7.24 7.15 7.41
C ILE A 62 -8.74 6.98 7.20
N SER A 63 -9.53 7.60 8.06
CA SER A 63 -10.99 7.62 7.93
C SER A 63 -11.45 8.89 7.21
N SER A 64 -12.40 8.76 6.29
CA SER A 64 -13.01 9.93 5.64
C SER A 64 -13.90 10.69 6.63
N THR A 65 -13.63 11.99 6.80
CA THR A 65 -14.48 12.88 7.62
C THR A 65 -15.72 13.38 6.89
N ASN A 66 -15.71 13.37 5.54
CA ASN A 66 -16.86 13.76 4.72
C ASN A 66 -17.28 12.62 3.78
N PRO A 67 -18.58 12.50 3.47
CA PRO A 67 -19.05 11.51 2.51
C PRO A 67 -18.51 11.76 1.10
N VAL A 68 -18.21 10.69 0.37
CA VAL A 68 -17.94 10.69 -1.07
C VAL A 68 -19.27 10.50 -1.80
N LEU A 69 -19.69 11.51 -2.57
CA LEU A 69 -20.98 11.51 -3.26
C LEU A 69 -20.97 10.61 -4.51
N PRO A 70 -22.13 10.10 -4.96
CA PRO A 70 -22.27 9.40 -6.23
C PRO A 70 -21.62 10.14 -7.40
N GLY A 71 -20.83 9.42 -8.21
CA GLY A 71 -20.13 9.97 -9.38
C GLY A 71 -18.90 10.83 -9.07
N THR A 72 -18.49 10.95 -7.79
CA THR A 72 -17.35 11.77 -7.39
C THR A 72 -16.14 10.94 -6.99
N LYS A 73 -14.96 11.59 -7.01
CA LYS A 73 -13.67 11.03 -6.61
C LYS A 73 -13.15 11.72 -5.35
N ARG A 74 -12.41 10.98 -4.54
CA ARG A 74 -11.68 11.50 -3.40
C ARG A 74 -10.30 10.87 -3.29
N ILE A 75 -9.31 11.69 -2.96
CA ILE A 75 -7.94 11.26 -2.73
C ILE A 75 -7.71 11.11 -1.22
N PHE A 76 -7.11 10.00 -0.82
CA PHE A 76 -6.59 9.76 0.53
C PHE A 76 -5.09 9.59 0.43
N SER A 77 -4.34 10.47 1.10
CA SER A 77 -2.89 10.52 1.00
C SER A 77 -2.25 10.16 2.33
N ILE A 78 -1.18 9.38 2.29
CA ILE A 78 -0.31 9.11 3.42
C ILE A 78 1.15 9.34 3.05
N PHE A 79 1.91 9.84 4.03
CA PHE A 79 3.36 9.79 4.02
C PHE A 79 3.81 8.77 5.07
N ILE A 80 4.59 7.79 4.64
CA ILE A 80 5.17 6.76 5.49
C ILE A 80 6.65 7.13 5.71
N PRO A 81 7.02 7.66 6.89
CA PRO A 81 8.39 8.11 7.16
C PRO A 81 9.30 6.91 7.47
N VAL A 82 9.84 6.30 6.42
CA VAL A 82 10.69 5.11 6.53
C VAL A 82 11.87 5.20 5.58
N VAL A 83 13.06 4.89 6.08
CA VAL A 83 14.23 4.69 5.22
C VAL A 83 14.22 3.24 4.77
N LEU A 84 14.06 3.02 3.47
CA LEU A 84 14.01 1.67 2.90
C LEU A 84 15.42 1.18 2.55
N GLU A 85 15.71 -0.03 2.97
CA GLU A 85 16.91 -0.76 2.56
C GLU A 85 16.71 -1.38 1.16
N GLU A 86 17.79 -1.91 0.59
CA GLU A 86 17.68 -2.76 -0.59
C GLU A 86 16.76 -3.96 -0.30
N GLY A 87 15.86 -4.25 -1.24
CA GLY A 87 14.94 -5.37 -1.12
C GLY A 87 13.61 -5.18 -1.83
N GLN A 88 12.75 -6.19 -1.70
CA GLN A 88 11.42 -6.21 -2.28
C GLN A 88 10.39 -5.74 -1.24
N TYR A 89 9.46 -4.89 -1.69
CA TYR A 89 8.43 -4.31 -0.85
C TYR A 89 7.06 -4.43 -1.50
N GLU A 90 6.01 -4.39 -0.68
CA GLU A 90 4.62 -4.33 -1.10
C GLU A 90 3.89 -3.23 -0.34
N LEU A 91 3.37 -2.26 -1.09
CA LEU A 91 2.42 -1.28 -0.58
C LEU A 91 1.00 -1.84 -0.71
N LEU A 92 0.29 -1.88 0.40
CA LEU A 92 -1.08 -2.33 0.53
C LEU A 92 -1.99 -1.16 0.83
N ALA A 93 -3.17 -1.19 0.23
CA ALA A 93 -4.25 -0.26 0.50
C ALA A 93 -5.57 -1.00 0.54
N ARG A 94 -6.25 -0.96 1.68
CA ARG A 94 -7.59 -1.53 1.86
C ARG A 94 -8.60 -0.40 2.04
N CYS A 95 -9.62 -0.39 1.20
CA CYS A 95 -10.73 0.55 1.28
C CYS A 95 -11.98 -0.17 1.78
N ASP A 96 -12.41 0.09 3.01
CA ASP A 96 -13.69 -0.34 3.57
C ASP A 96 -14.73 0.78 3.39
N TYR A 97 -15.83 0.53 2.69
CA TYR A 97 -16.82 1.56 2.34
C TYR A 97 -18.28 1.06 2.48
N GLY A 98 -18.51 0.11 3.39
CA GLY A 98 -19.85 -0.46 3.65
C GLY A 98 -20.27 -1.58 2.68
N LYS A 99 -19.40 -2.00 1.77
CA LYS A 99 -19.54 -3.19 0.91
C LYS A 99 -18.29 -4.07 1.05
N ALA A 100 -18.14 -5.06 0.17
CA ALA A 100 -16.90 -5.81 0.03
C ALA A 100 -15.71 -4.84 -0.13
N PRO A 101 -14.65 -4.97 0.69
CA PRO A 101 -13.53 -4.06 0.65
C PRO A 101 -12.79 -4.14 -0.67
N ILE A 102 -12.27 -3.01 -1.13
CA ILE A 102 -11.32 -3.00 -2.26
C ILE A 102 -9.92 -3.10 -1.68
N VAL A 103 -9.15 -4.09 -2.11
CA VAL A 103 -7.76 -4.27 -1.71
C VAL A 103 -6.87 -4.04 -2.92
N LEU A 104 -5.96 -3.09 -2.81
CA LEU A 104 -4.98 -2.71 -3.81
C LEU A 104 -3.58 -3.08 -3.32
N ARG A 105 -2.76 -3.58 -4.23
CA ARG A 105 -1.39 -4.01 -3.95
C ARG A 105 -0.46 -3.45 -5.02
N LYS A 106 0.67 -2.89 -4.62
CA LYS A 106 1.75 -2.44 -5.52
C LYS A 106 3.08 -2.95 -4.97
N SER A 107 3.70 -3.86 -5.69
CA SER A 107 5.05 -4.33 -5.37
C SER A 107 6.08 -3.43 -6.03
N PHE A 108 7.20 -3.22 -5.34
CA PHE A 108 8.34 -2.46 -5.87
C PHE A 108 9.66 -2.98 -5.30
N GLN A 109 10.74 -2.73 -6.03
CA GLN A 109 12.09 -3.09 -5.64
C GLN A 109 12.85 -1.82 -5.27
N MET A 110 13.54 -1.85 -4.13
CA MET A 110 14.55 -0.87 -3.78
C MET A 110 15.90 -1.40 -4.22
N GLU A 111 16.55 -0.68 -5.12
CA GLU A 111 17.93 -0.94 -5.52
C GLU A 111 18.88 -0.24 -4.54
N GLY A 112 19.99 -0.87 -4.21
CA GLY A 112 21.03 -0.24 -3.40
C GLY A 112 21.51 1.05 -4.06
N ARG A 113 21.64 2.12 -3.27
CA ARG A 113 22.35 3.33 -3.72
C ARG A 113 23.80 2.92 -4.01
N ASN A 114 24.17 2.82 -5.28
CA ASN A 114 25.57 2.89 -5.67
C ASN A 114 26.09 4.24 -5.15
N GLY A 115 26.92 4.19 -4.11
CA GLY A 115 27.56 5.37 -3.57
C GLY A 115 28.40 6.03 -4.66
N GLU A 116 28.09 7.30 -4.94
CA GLU A 116 29.08 8.25 -5.45
C GLU A 116 29.81 8.90 -4.28
#